data_AF-A0A8J3AS20-F1
#
_entry.id   AF-A0A8J3AS20-F1
#
_cell.length_a   1.000
_cell.length_b   1.000
_cell.length_c   1.000
_cell.angle_alpha   90.00
_cell.angle_beta   90.00
_cell.angle_gamma   90.00
#
_symmetry.space_group_name_H-M   'P 1'
#
loop_
_entity.id
_entity.type
_entity.pdbx_description
1 polymer ?
#
loop_
_entity_poly.entity_id
_entity_poly.type
_entity_poly.pdbx_seq_one_letter_code
_entity_poly.pdbx_strand_id
1 'polypeptide(L)'
;MMDDHQNRAALENQAFALMGRLHVTLRRQTGRVTDIEYMRIDPAYCRYLLKMAAISPNEDLQDISAKLQEIFFGEDGLFVRSEPRQPLLTRLTEHHEPPPAAPPAQPAPAAPAASSPPAGPDDPVDRGYIGRLR
;
A
#
# COMPACT_ATOMS: atom_id res chain seq x y z
N MET A 1 19.36 -7.64 -0.24
CA MET A 1 18.62 -6.37 -0.43
C MET A 1 18.00 -6.26 -1.82
N MET A 2 18.73 -6.35 -2.95
CA MET A 2 18.08 -6.35 -4.28
C MET A 2 17.24 -7.61 -4.53
N ASP A 3 17.71 -8.77 -4.08
CA ASP A 3 17.01 -10.05 -4.24
C ASP A 3 15.70 -10.12 -3.44
N ASP A 4 15.66 -9.52 -2.25
CA ASP A 4 14.46 -9.46 -1.39
C ASP A 4 13.31 -8.69 -2.04
N HIS A 5 13.62 -7.55 -2.67
CA HIS A 5 12.62 -6.76 -3.38
C HIS A 5 12.08 -7.49 -4.61
N GLN A 6 12.96 -8.16 -5.35
CA GLN A 6 12.56 -8.94 -6.52
C GLN A 6 11.66 -10.12 -6.14
N ASN A 7 12.01 -10.84 -5.05
CA ASN A 7 11.20 -11.93 -4.53
C ASN A 7 9.82 -11.44 -4.06
N ARG A 8 9.76 -10.30 -3.36
CA ARG A 8 8.50 -9.69 -2.94
C ARG A 8 7.62 -9.31 -4.13
N ALA A 9 8.19 -8.65 -5.14
CA ALA A 9 7.45 -8.28 -6.35
C ALA A 9 6.87 -9.51 -7.07
N ALA A 10 7.62 -10.62 -7.11
CA ALA A 10 7.14 -11.88 -7.67
C ALA A 10 5.96 -12.45 -6.87
N LEU A 11 6.04 -12.45 -5.53
CA LEU A 11 4.94 -12.88 -4.65
C LEU A 11 3.70 -12.00 -4.80
N GLU A 12 3.86 -10.68 -4.89
CA GLU A 12 2.76 -9.74 -5.09
C GLU A 12 2.05 -9.98 -6.43
N ASN A 13 2.80 -10.20 -7.51
CA ASN A 13 2.23 -10.53 -8.81
C ASN A 13 1.50 -11.87 -8.80
N GLN A 14 2.10 -12.90 -8.19
CA GLN A 14 1.48 -14.22 -8.05
C GLN A 14 0.20 -14.15 -7.21
N ALA A 15 0.21 -13.43 -6.10
CA ALA A 15 -0.98 -13.20 -5.27
C ALA A 15 -2.08 -12.53 -6.10
N PHE A 16 -1.75 -11.47 -6.85
CA PHE A 16 -2.72 -10.74 -7.67
C PHE A 16 -3.40 -11.63 -8.71
N ALA A 17 -2.63 -12.46 -9.42
CA ALA A 17 -3.15 -13.42 -10.38
C ALA A 17 -4.09 -14.45 -9.72
N LEU A 18 -3.71 -14.98 -8.55
CA LEU A 18 -4.51 -15.95 -7.80
C LEU A 18 -5.79 -15.34 -7.22
N MET A 19 -5.74 -14.12 -6.70
CA MET A 19 -6.93 -13.41 -6.21
C MET A 19 -7.93 -13.12 -7.33
N GLY A 20 -7.45 -12.75 -8.52
CA GLY A 20 -8.31 -12.60 -9.70
C GLY A 20 -9.01 -13.91 -10.08
N ARG A 21 -8.29 -15.03 -10.07
CA ARG A 21 -8.88 -16.35 -10.31
C ARG A 21 -9.90 -16.72 -9.22
N LEU A 22 -9.57 -16.49 -7.95
CA LEU A 22 -10.47 -16.71 -6.83
C LEU A 22 -11.78 -15.93 -7.02
N HIS A 23 -11.67 -14.63 -7.32
CA HIS A 23 -12.80 -13.73 -7.55
C HIS A 23 -13.73 -14.25 -8.66
N VAL A 24 -13.17 -14.56 -9.83
CA VAL A 24 -13.96 -15.05 -10.98
C VAL A 24 -14.66 -16.35 -10.63
N THR A 25 -13.98 -17.29 -9.99
CA THR A 25 -14.56 -18.59 -9.64
C THR A 25 -15.68 -18.45 -8.62
N LEU A 26 -15.50 -17.64 -7.57
CA LEU A 26 -16.54 -17.36 -6.58
C LEU A 26 -17.74 -16.64 -7.21
N ARG A 27 -17.52 -15.68 -8.10
CA ARG A 27 -18.61 -15.01 -8.82
C ARG A 27 -19.41 -15.96 -9.68
N ARG A 28 -18.76 -16.90 -10.36
CA ARG A 28 -19.42 -17.88 -11.23
C ARG A 28 -20.19 -18.95 -10.45
N GLN A 29 -19.65 -19.42 -9.33
CA GLN A 29 -20.24 -20.55 -8.60
C GLN A 29 -21.30 -20.13 -7.59
N THR A 30 -21.09 -19.02 -6.89
CA THR A 30 -21.96 -18.58 -5.80
C THR A 30 -22.56 -17.20 -6.02
N GLY A 31 -22.27 -16.54 -7.16
CA GLY A 31 -22.70 -15.16 -7.42
C GLY A 31 -21.99 -14.10 -6.57
N ARG A 32 -20.97 -14.47 -5.78
CA ARG A 32 -20.35 -13.58 -4.79
C ARG A 32 -19.27 -12.71 -5.45
N VAL A 33 -19.34 -11.40 -5.21
CA VAL A 33 -18.31 -10.44 -5.60
C VAL A 33 -17.36 -10.24 -4.44
N THR A 34 -16.06 -10.35 -4.69
CA THR A 34 -15.00 -10.09 -3.71
C THR A 34 -14.19 -8.87 -4.10
N ASP A 35 -13.69 -8.14 -3.12
CA ASP A 35 -12.83 -6.98 -3.33
C ASP A 35 -11.35 -7.43 -3.25
N ILE A 36 -10.67 -7.42 -4.40
CA ILE A 36 -9.28 -7.88 -4.53
C ILE A 36 -8.32 -6.92 -3.82
N GLU A 37 -8.55 -5.61 -3.93
CA GLU A 37 -7.67 -4.62 -3.32
C GLU A 37 -7.82 -4.63 -1.80
N TYR A 38 -9.05 -4.79 -1.31
CA TYR A 38 -9.28 -4.94 0.13
C TYR A 38 -8.66 -6.22 0.69
N MET A 39 -8.72 -7.33 -0.06
CA MET A 39 -8.08 -8.60 0.31
C MET A 39 -6.56 -8.49 0.49
N ARG A 40 -5.89 -7.55 -0.20
CA ARG A 40 -4.44 -7.34 -0.09
C ARG A 40 -4.02 -6.55 1.14
N ILE A 41 -4.91 -5.74 1.70
CA ILE A 41 -4.57 -4.81 2.78
C ILE A 41 -5.16 -5.24 4.13
N ASP A 42 -6.24 -6.03 4.15
CA ASP A 42 -6.83 -6.54 5.38
C ASP A 42 -6.58 -8.05 5.57
N PRO A 43 -5.70 -8.45 6.50
CA PRO A 43 -5.42 -9.85 6.79
C PRO A 43 -6.67 -10.62 7.28
N ALA A 44 -7.59 -9.95 7.99
CA ALA A 44 -8.78 -10.62 8.53
C ALA A 44 -9.77 -10.99 7.41
N TYR A 45 -10.07 -10.05 6.52
CA TYR A 45 -10.87 -10.30 5.34
C TYR A 45 -10.26 -11.36 4.42
N CYS A 46 -8.93 -11.31 4.21
CA CYS A 46 -8.23 -12.34 3.45
C CYS A 46 -8.43 -13.74 4.06
N ARG A 47 -8.20 -13.92 5.37
CA ARG A 47 -8.45 -15.21 6.04
C ARG A 47 -9.89 -15.68 5.93
N TYR A 48 -10.86 -14.77 6.06
CA TYR A 48 -12.27 -15.12 5.91
C TYR A 48 -12.56 -15.68 4.50
N LEU A 49 -12.07 -15.02 3.45
CA LEU A 49 -12.24 -15.49 2.07
C LEU A 49 -11.54 -16.83 1.83
N LEU A 50 -10.31 -17.00 2.32
CA LEU A 50 -9.57 -18.25 2.16
C LEU A 50 -10.25 -19.40 2.90
N LYS A 51 -10.74 -19.18 4.12
CA LYS A 51 -11.51 -20.19 4.86
C LYS A 51 -12.78 -20.59 4.11
N MET A 52 -13.50 -19.62 3.53
CA MET A 52 -14.67 -19.91 2.70
C MET A 52 -14.33 -20.70 1.43
N ALA A 53 -13.22 -20.36 0.77
CA ALA A 53 -12.78 -21.06 -0.43
C ALA A 53 -12.32 -22.50 -0.13
N ALA A 54 -11.65 -22.72 1.00
CA ALA A 54 -11.17 -24.03 1.44
C ALA A 54 -12.30 -25.02 1.76
N ILE A 55 -13.47 -24.54 2.21
CA ILE A 55 -14.64 -25.41 2.47
C ILE A 55 -15.55 -25.60 1.25
N SER A 56 -15.21 -24.98 0.12
CA SER A 56 -15.99 -25.11 -1.12
C SER A 56 -15.83 -26.52 -1.70
N PRO A 57 -16.87 -27.10 -2.33
CA PRO A 57 -16.74 -28.40 -3.02
C PRO A 57 -15.89 -28.35 -4.30
N ASN A 58 -15.44 -27.16 -4.72
CA ASN A 58 -14.63 -26.99 -5.91
C ASN A 58 -13.13 -27.08 -5.60
N GLU A 59 -12.46 -28.06 -6.21
CA GLU A 59 -11.02 -28.33 -6.01
C GLU A 59 -10.15 -27.13 -6.41
N ASP A 60 -10.45 -26.43 -7.51
CA ASP A 60 -9.69 -25.23 -7.91
C ASP A 60 -9.70 -24.15 -6.83
N LEU A 61 -10.84 -23.94 -6.15
CA LEU A 61 -10.95 -22.98 -5.05
C LEU A 61 -10.12 -23.41 -3.84
N GLN A 62 -10.10 -24.70 -3.53
CA GLN A 62 -9.27 -25.24 -2.45
C GLN A 62 -7.78 -25.03 -2.76
N ASP A 63 -7.33 -25.37 -3.96
CA ASP A 63 -5.95 -25.19 -4.40
C ASP A 63 -5.52 -23.71 -4.41
N ILE A 64 -6.37 -22.83 -4.94
CA ILE A 64 -6.13 -21.39 -4.92
C ILE A 64 -6.04 -20.90 -3.48
N SER A 65 -6.93 -21.37 -2.60
CA SER A 65 -6.94 -20.95 -1.20
C SER A 65 -5.67 -21.37 -0.46
N ALA A 66 -5.19 -22.60 -0.67
CA ALA A 66 -3.95 -23.09 -0.06
C ALA A 66 -2.73 -22.30 -0.53
N LYS A 67 -2.62 -22.03 -1.83
CA LYS A 67 -1.51 -21.22 -2.40
C LYS A 67 -1.53 -19.78 -1.88
N LEU A 68 -2.72 -19.16 -1.82
CA LEU A 68 -2.85 -17.81 -1.28
C LEU A 68 -2.56 -17.77 0.23
N GLN A 69 -2.95 -18.81 0.97
CA GLN A 69 -2.64 -18.93 2.39
C GLN A 69 -1.12 -18.91 2.62
N GLU A 70 -0.35 -19.65 1.82
CA GLU A 70 1.11 -19.66 1.88
C GLU A 70 1.71 -18.30 1.51
N ILE A 71 1.29 -17.71 0.38
CA ILE A 71 1.85 -16.42 -0.08
C ILE A 71 1.57 -15.28 0.90
N PHE A 72 0.40 -15.26 1.52
CA PHE A 72 0.01 -14.18 2.43
C PHE A 72 0.48 -14.40 3.88
N PHE A 73 0.44 -15.65 4.37
CA PHE A 73 0.60 -15.98 5.79
C PHE A 73 1.69 -17.01 6.09
N GLY A 74 2.41 -17.51 5.09
CA GLY A 74 3.61 -18.32 5.30
C GLY A 74 4.71 -17.55 6.01
N GLU A 75 5.84 -18.21 6.30
CA GLU A 75 6.95 -17.62 7.07
C GLU A 75 7.47 -16.32 6.46
N ASP A 76 7.55 -16.27 5.13
CA ASP A 76 7.94 -15.11 4.34
C ASP A 76 6.75 -14.40 3.65
N GLY A 77 5.56 -14.57 4.21
CA GLY A 77 4.32 -14.10 3.62
C GLY A 77 4.18 -12.57 3.56
N LEU A 78 3.36 -12.09 2.62
CA LEU A 78 3.14 -10.66 2.38
C LEU A 78 2.60 -9.92 3.62
N PHE A 79 1.78 -10.56 4.46
CA PHE A 79 1.30 -9.95 5.71
C PHE A 79 2.28 -10.05 6.88
N VAL A 80 3.24 -10.96 6.83
CA VAL A 80 4.25 -11.14 7.89
C VAL A 80 5.38 -10.12 7.73
N ARG A 81 5.84 -9.90 6.49
CA ARG A 81 6.95 -8.99 6.14
C ARG A 81 6.51 -7.54 5.92
N SER A 82 5.42 -7.10 6.54
CA SER A 82 5.00 -5.69 6.47
C SER A 82 5.80 -4.89 7.49
N GLU A 83 7.09 -4.67 7.22
CA GLU A 83 7.88 -3.72 8.00
C GLU A 83 7.25 -2.31 7.88
N PRO A 84 7.19 -1.54 8.97
CA PRO A 84 6.69 -0.18 8.92
C PRO A 84 7.61 0.63 8.00
N ARG A 85 7.07 1.03 6.84
CA ARG A 85 7.77 1.91 5.91
C ARG A 85 8.16 3.16 6.70
N GLN A 86 9.46 3.42 6.82
CA GLN A 86 9.98 4.55 7.60
C GLN A 86 9.18 5.82 7.30
N PRO A 87 8.76 6.57 8.33
CA PRO A 87 7.94 7.75 8.13
C PRO A 87 8.66 8.76 7.25
N LEU A 88 7.90 9.41 6.38
CA LEU A 88 8.44 10.31 5.35
C LEU A 88 9.29 11.44 5.95
N LEU A 89 8.98 11.89 7.17
CA LEU A 89 9.77 12.88 7.89
C LEU A 89 11.22 12.42 8.11
N THR A 90 11.43 11.19 8.56
CA THR A 90 12.78 10.65 8.83
C THR A 90 13.62 10.60 7.55
N ARG A 91 13.02 10.19 6.43
CA ARG A 91 13.69 10.15 5.13
C ARG A 91 14.09 11.54 4.62
N LEU A 92 13.25 12.54 4.89
CA LEU A 92 13.52 13.93 4.51
C LEU A 92 14.67 14.51 5.34
N THR A 93 14.73 14.18 6.64
CA THR A 93 15.80 14.63 7.54
C THR A 93 17.16 14.00 7.16
N GLU A 94 17.19 12.72 6.78
CA GLU A 94 18.41 12.03 6.32
C GLU A 94 18.97 12.60 5.01
N HIS A 95 18.11 13.09 4.10
CA HIS A 95 18.55 13.78 2.88
C HIS A 95 18.93 15.26 3.11
N HIS A 96 18.57 15.81 4.27
CA HIS A 96 18.93 17.15 4.70
C HIS A 96 20.06 17.10 5.73
N GLU A 97 21.07 16.26 5.50
CA GLU A 97 22.32 16.40 6.24
C GLU A 97 23.02 17.69 5.74
N PRO A 98 23.20 18.70 6.60
CA PRO A 98 23.87 19.92 6.19
C PRO A 98 25.33 19.60 5.80
N PRO A 99 25.87 20.21 4.74
CA PRO A 99 27.25 19.97 4.34
C PRO A 99 28.21 20.27 5.50
N PRO A 100 29.32 19.51 5.64
CA PRO A 100 30.31 19.77 6.69
C PRO A 100 30.78 21.22 6.59
N ALA A 101 30.81 21.89 7.75
CA ALA A 101 31.08 23.32 7.86
C ALA A 101 32.36 23.71 7.09
N ALA A 102 32.17 24.46 6.01
CA ALA A 102 33.26 25.16 5.34
C ALA A 102 33.84 26.24 6.28
N PRO A 103 35.16 26.50 6.22
CA PRO A 103 35.87 27.40 7.14
C PRO A 103 35.34 28.85 7.10
N PRO A 104 35.58 29.65 8.15
CA PRO A 104 34.87 30.92 8.39
C PRO A 104 35.17 31.96 7.30
N ALA A 105 34.12 32.38 6.60
CA ALA A 105 34.16 33.48 5.66
C ALA A 105 34.14 34.84 6.39
N GLN A 106 34.96 35.76 5.90
CA GLN A 106 35.16 37.13 6.39
C GLN A 106 33.88 38.00 6.24
N PRO A 107 33.70 39.07 7.05
CA PRO A 107 32.47 39.84 7.07
C PRO A 107 32.52 41.08 6.15
N ALA A 108 31.42 41.35 5.43
CA ALA A 108 30.79 42.67 5.20
C ALA A 108 29.87 42.67 3.95
N PRO A 109 28.93 43.64 3.78
CA PRO A 109 28.16 44.40 4.76
C PRO A 109 26.62 44.29 4.54
N ALA A 110 25.85 44.74 5.54
CA ALA A 110 24.39 44.70 5.59
C ALA A 110 23.69 45.77 4.73
N ALA A 111 22.56 45.40 4.11
CA ALA A 111 21.50 46.30 3.61
C ALA A 111 20.18 45.49 3.44
N PRO A 112 18.98 46.11 3.37
CA PRO A 112 18.01 46.11 4.45
C PRO A 112 16.71 45.29 4.19
N ALA A 113 15.85 45.35 5.20
CA ALA A 113 14.68 44.51 5.48
C ALA A 113 13.52 44.48 4.47
N ALA A 114 12.92 43.29 4.41
CA ALA A 114 11.49 42.96 4.45
C ALA A 114 10.52 43.44 3.34
N SER A 115 9.81 42.46 2.77
CA SER A 115 8.36 42.55 2.54
C SER A 115 7.73 41.15 2.47
N SER A 116 6.71 40.93 3.31
CA SER A 116 5.88 39.72 3.35
C SER A 116 4.89 39.68 2.16
N PRO A 117 4.48 38.48 1.69
CA PRO A 117 3.42 38.36 0.69
C PRO A 117 2.01 38.48 1.29
N PRO A 118 1.03 39.04 0.57
CA PRO A 118 -0.36 39.13 1.01
C PRO A 118 -1.11 37.80 0.81
N ALA A 119 -2.09 37.59 1.70
CA ALA A 119 -3.03 36.49 1.72
C ALA A 119 -3.78 36.31 0.38
N GLY A 120 -3.78 35.06 -0.12
CA GLY A 120 -4.69 34.64 -1.19
C GLY A 120 -6.06 34.25 -0.62
N PRO A 121 -7.17 34.59 -1.27
CA PRO A 121 -8.50 34.18 -0.82
C PRO A 121 -8.74 32.69 -1.09
N ASP A 122 -9.34 32.03 -0.10
CA ASP A 122 -9.93 30.70 -0.13
C ASP A 122 -10.77 30.44 -1.39
N ASP A 123 -10.45 29.35 -2.10
CA ASP A 123 -11.29 28.74 -3.12
C ASP A 123 -12.05 27.55 -2.47
N PRO A 124 -13.35 27.67 -2.15
CA PRO A 124 -14.11 26.54 -1.66
C PRO A 124 -14.57 25.69 -2.85
N VAL A 125 -13.85 24.60 -3.12
CA VAL A 125 -14.33 23.54 -4.01
C VAL A 125 -15.47 22.80 -3.33
N ASP A 126 -16.70 23.27 -3.57
CA ASP A 126 -17.91 22.51 -3.38
C ASP A 126 -18.03 21.46 -4.50
N ARG A 127 -18.06 20.17 -4.13
CA ARG A 127 -18.81 19.10 -4.82
C ARG A 127 -18.65 17.76 -4.12
N GLY A 128 -19.27 17.66 -2.94
CA GLY A 128 -19.61 16.36 -2.35
C GLY A 128 -20.71 15.67 -3.17
N TYR A 129 -20.33 14.81 -4.11
CA TYR A 129 -21.26 13.89 -4.77
C TYR A 129 -21.61 12.75 -3.82
N ILE A 130 -22.82 12.75 -3.26
CA ILE A 130 -23.41 11.60 -2.55
C ILE A 130 -24.40 10.93 -3.51
N GLY A 131 -23.96 9.83 -4.12
CA GLY A 131 -24.82 8.96 -4.90
C GLY A 131 -25.93 8.37 -4.04
N ARG A 132 -27.18 8.73 -4.35
CA ARG A 132 -28.36 8.04 -3.80
C ARG A 132 -28.49 6.68 -4.47
N LEU A 133 -28.19 5.61 -3.73
CA LEU A 133 -28.66 4.26 -4.08
C LEU A 133 -30.19 4.28 -4.08
N ARG A 134 -30.78 3.90 -5.21
CA ARG A 134 -32.20 3.55 -5.34
C ARG A 134 -32.39 2.10 -4.99
#